data_AF-A0A814G1E9-F1
#
_entry.id   AF-A0A814G1E9-F1
#
_cell.length_a   1.000
_cell.length_b   1.000
_cell.length_c   1.000
_cell.angle_alpha   90.00
_cell.angle_beta   90.00
_cell.angle_gamma   90.00
#
_symmetry.space_group_name_H-M   'P 1'
#
loop_
_entity.id
_entity.type
_entity.pdbx_description
1 polymer ?
#
loop_
_entity_poly.entity_id
_entity_poly.type
_entity_poly.pdbx_seq_one_letter_code
_entity_poly.pdbx_strand_id
1 'polypeptide(L)'
;MQSSLNLQAPGLDFLPANPVELITTYTGMNSFLLCYIQCNMNPLCRTFVSDIVLPSSVCRLYEGSLGTGTIVKSSSLTSRVGGLYYYPSLYDVYNQICDLHVLASNRYLICVDNVWQCPKTTFWNNSMCLNQVYYGDTCTMDEACRQDIGLQCSSDCQKCICNSTASWNNASCVIGQTVCPSSKPPDPCVAAYWPLDGNANDLANTHDGILVGNLSFVVGYIDRAIQCSGTAYINVSYIDFYRRSFTVEFWFYINNHMSGHIGLIGECMNSTIHECLHLGLQNGSKPYMGFFSDDSAGSTIIANYQWYHVAFVYNNTIRQRQIYVNGLLENITLSGSLSPTGYLGQSGQVTICKVIPWLSSFTAYIDQIYVTQRAKTANEILNDATLIAYYSFDCGSIFDSSPNLL
;
A
#
# COMPACT_ATOMS: atom_id res chain seq x y z
N MET A 1 -32.70 -22.45 -13.12
CA MET A 1 -31.61 -22.31 -12.12
C MET A 1 -30.66 -21.26 -12.66
N GLN A 2 -30.51 -20.12 -11.98
CA GLN A 2 -29.81 -18.96 -12.57
C GLN A 2 -28.29 -18.94 -12.29
N SER A 3 -27.77 -19.78 -11.37
CA SER A 3 -26.34 -19.92 -11.05
C SER A 3 -25.85 -21.34 -11.31
N SER A 4 -24.67 -21.51 -11.89
CA SER A 4 -23.96 -22.81 -11.89
C SER A 4 -23.10 -22.94 -10.64
N LEU A 5 -22.97 -24.17 -10.15
CA LEU A 5 -22.20 -24.50 -8.95
C LEU A 5 -20.79 -24.94 -9.35
N ASN A 6 -19.77 -24.28 -8.80
CA ASN A 6 -18.39 -24.71 -8.88
C ASN A 6 -17.99 -25.41 -7.59
N LEU A 7 -17.66 -26.70 -7.68
CA LEU A 7 -17.30 -27.54 -6.54
C LEU A 7 -15.80 -27.79 -6.50
N GLN A 8 -15.19 -27.51 -5.36
CA GLN A 8 -13.80 -27.88 -5.09
C GLN A 8 -13.71 -29.34 -4.61
N ALA A 9 -12.49 -29.88 -4.63
CA ALA A 9 -12.23 -31.22 -4.12
C ALA A 9 -12.57 -31.33 -2.61
N PRO A 10 -12.93 -32.53 -2.11
CA PRO A 10 -13.13 -32.75 -0.68
C PRO A 10 -11.86 -32.51 0.13
N GLY A 11 -12.01 -32.19 1.41
CA GLY A 11 -10.88 -31.92 2.31
C GLY A 11 -10.30 -30.51 2.16
N LEU A 12 -11.06 -29.59 1.59
CA LEU A 12 -10.67 -28.20 1.37
C LEU A 12 -11.54 -27.25 2.21
N ASP A 13 -10.98 -26.10 2.56
CA ASP A 13 -11.64 -25.00 3.23
C ASP A 13 -11.42 -23.69 2.44
N PHE A 14 -12.26 -22.70 2.70
CA PHE A 14 -12.12 -21.35 2.16
C PHE A 14 -11.69 -20.40 3.27
N LEU A 15 -10.54 -19.77 3.06
CA LEU A 15 -10.05 -18.67 3.87
C LEU A 15 -10.37 -17.36 3.13
N PRO A 16 -11.35 -16.56 3.59
CA PRO A 16 -11.64 -15.27 2.96
C PRO A 16 -10.44 -14.33 3.09
N ALA A 17 -10.32 -13.34 2.20
CA ALA A 17 -9.27 -12.32 2.31
C ALA A 17 -9.46 -11.46 3.56
N ASN A 18 -10.71 -11.23 3.97
CA ASN A 18 -11.04 -10.53 5.20
C ASN A 18 -12.05 -11.30 6.07
N PRO A 19 -11.88 -11.37 7.40
CA PRO A 19 -12.85 -11.99 8.30
C PRO A 19 -14.29 -11.46 8.18
N VAL A 20 -14.46 -10.19 7.78
CA VAL A 20 -15.77 -9.54 7.57
C VAL A 20 -16.57 -10.20 6.44
N GLU A 21 -15.93 -10.97 5.56
CA GLU A 21 -16.63 -11.70 4.49
C GLU A 21 -17.51 -12.84 5.00
N LEU A 22 -17.31 -13.34 6.23
CA LEU A 22 -18.16 -14.38 6.79
C LEU A 22 -19.55 -13.80 7.08
N ILE A 23 -20.53 -14.17 6.27
CA ILE A 23 -21.92 -13.72 6.40
C ILE A 23 -22.56 -14.38 7.62
N THR A 24 -22.45 -15.71 7.70
CA THR A 24 -23.09 -16.49 8.75
C THR A 24 -22.55 -17.91 8.81
N THR A 25 -22.74 -18.54 9.97
CA THR A 25 -22.45 -19.95 10.22
C THR A 25 -23.70 -20.65 10.72
N TYR A 26 -24.13 -21.69 10.04
CA TYR A 26 -25.21 -22.57 10.45
C TYR A 26 -24.66 -23.87 11.02
N THR A 27 -25.30 -24.38 12.08
CA THR A 27 -24.96 -25.64 12.72
C THR A 27 -26.05 -26.69 12.47
N GLY A 28 -25.68 -27.98 12.54
CA GLY A 28 -26.62 -29.08 12.36
C GLY A 28 -27.07 -29.33 10.90
N MET A 29 -26.45 -28.65 9.93
CA MET A 29 -26.72 -28.90 8.51
C MET A 29 -26.11 -30.23 8.07
N ASN A 30 -26.96 -31.23 7.91
CA ASN A 30 -26.56 -32.61 7.60
C ASN A 30 -26.34 -32.89 6.10
N SER A 31 -26.44 -31.87 5.24
CA SER A 31 -26.30 -32.07 3.80
C SER A 31 -25.65 -30.86 3.12
N PHE A 32 -24.80 -31.16 2.15
CA PHE A 32 -24.16 -30.18 1.29
C PHE A 32 -25.19 -29.37 0.49
N LEU A 33 -26.26 -30.04 0.03
CA LEU A 33 -27.33 -29.41 -0.74
C LEU A 33 -28.07 -28.35 0.08
N LEU A 34 -28.27 -28.57 1.38
CA LEU A 34 -28.89 -27.58 2.26
C LEU A 34 -28.00 -26.34 2.40
N CYS A 35 -26.69 -26.54 2.55
CA CYS A 35 -25.73 -25.42 2.61
C CYS A 35 -25.74 -24.60 1.31
N TYR A 36 -25.75 -25.28 0.16
CA TYR A 36 -25.93 -24.64 -1.14
C TYR A 36 -27.23 -23.83 -1.23
N ILE A 37 -28.37 -24.39 -0.78
CA ILE A 37 -29.66 -23.69 -0.81
C ILE A 37 -29.62 -22.43 0.04
N GLN A 38 -29.00 -22.47 1.23
CA GLN A 38 -28.84 -21.29 2.07
C GLN A 38 -27.98 -20.21 1.42
N CYS A 39 -26.86 -20.62 0.78
CA CYS A 39 -26.08 -19.68 -0.03
C CYS A 39 -26.89 -19.14 -1.22
N ASN A 40 -27.74 -19.98 -1.81
CA ASN A 40 -28.51 -19.54 -2.96
C ASN A 40 -29.57 -18.50 -2.59
N MET A 41 -30.21 -18.66 -1.44
CA MET A 41 -31.21 -17.72 -0.91
C MET A 41 -30.61 -16.41 -0.40
N ASN A 42 -29.32 -16.38 -0.04
CA ASN A 42 -28.66 -15.18 0.41
C ASN A 42 -28.04 -14.42 -0.79
N PRO A 43 -28.52 -13.19 -1.12
CA PRO A 43 -28.07 -12.45 -2.30
C PRO A 43 -26.60 -12.00 -2.22
N LEU A 44 -26.01 -11.92 -1.02
CA LEU A 44 -24.61 -11.58 -0.81
C LEU A 44 -23.70 -12.81 -0.90
N CYS A 45 -24.22 -14.02 -0.70
CA CYS A 45 -23.39 -15.21 -0.73
C CYS A 45 -22.82 -15.48 -2.12
N ARG A 46 -21.52 -15.76 -2.17
CA ARG A 46 -20.76 -16.16 -3.37
C ARG A 46 -20.04 -17.48 -3.16
N THR A 47 -19.56 -17.73 -1.95
CA THR A 47 -18.86 -18.97 -1.58
C THR A 47 -19.49 -19.56 -0.32
N PHE A 48 -19.50 -20.88 -0.22
CA PHE A 48 -19.92 -21.57 0.99
C PHE A 48 -19.01 -22.76 1.29
N VAL A 49 -18.86 -23.08 2.56
CA VAL A 49 -18.13 -24.24 3.04
C VAL A 49 -19.08 -25.11 3.83
N SER A 50 -19.26 -26.35 3.39
CA SER A 50 -20.05 -27.36 4.10
C SER A 50 -19.12 -28.40 4.69
N ASP A 51 -19.17 -28.60 5.99
CA ASP A 51 -18.46 -29.66 6.68
C ASP A 51 -19.45 -30.56 7.43
N ILE A 52 -19.62 -31.79 6.93
CA ILE A 52 -20.64 -32.73 7.41
C ILE A 52 -19.99 -33.73 8.36
N VAL A 53 -19.84 -33.31 9.62
CA VAL A 53 -19.42 -34.17 10.73
C VAL A 53 -20.60 -34.27 11.69
N LEU A 54 -21.21 -35.43 11.87
CA LEU A 54 -22.33 -35.56 12.81
C LEU A 54 -21.81 -35.73 14.25
N PRO A 55 -22.36 -35.01 15.25
CA PRO A 55 -23.47 -34.05 15.19
C PRO A 55 -23.03 -32.59 14.93
N SER A 56 -21.73 -32.32 14.86
CA SER A 56 -21.11 -31.00 14.74
C SER A 56 -21.05 -30.46 13.31
N SER A 57 -22.08 -30.67 12.48
CA SER A 57 -22.02 -30.29 11.07
C SER A 57 -22.16 -28.78 10.93
N VAL A 58 -21.34 -28.17 10.09
CA VAL A 58 -21.25 -26.71 9.94
C VAL A 58 -21.38 -26.31 8.49
N CYS A 59 -22.08 -25.21 8.24
CA CYS A 59 -22.13 -24.57 6.93
C CYS A 59 -21.85 -23.08 7.10
N ARG A 60 -20.78 -22.60 6.46
CA ARG A 60 -20.35 -21.20 6.47
C ARG A 60 -20.66 -20.57 5.13
N LEU A 61 -21.22 -19.36 5.13
CA LEU A 61 -21.51 -18.58 3.93
C LEU A 61 -20.61 -17.35 3.88
N TYR A 62 -20.08 -17.03 2.70
CA TYR A 62 -19.14 -15.93 2.51
C TYR A 62 -19.59 -15.00 1.38
N GLU A 63 -19.33 -13.70 1.56
CA GLU A 63 -19.49 -12.68 0.51
C GLU A 63 -18.45 -12.85 -0.59
N GLY A 64 -17.23 -13.25 -0.24
CA GLY A 64 -16.13 -13.46 -1.17
C GLY A 64 -16.38 -14.57 -2.17
N SER A 65 -15.98 -14.34 -3.41
CA SER A 65 -15.94 -15.38 -4.44
C SER A 65 -14.69 -16.25 -4.25
N LEU A 66 -14.65 -17.40 -4.93
CA LEU A 66 -13.47 -18.28 -4.92
C LEU A 66 -12.18 -17.56 -5.37
N GLY A 67 -12.29 -16.47 -6.14
CA GLY A 67 -11.14 -15.69 -6.62
C GLY A 67 -10.70 -14.56 -5.68
N THR A 68 -11.52 -14.18 -4.69
CA THR A 68 -11.15 -13.14 -3.71
C THR A 68 -10.58 -13.71 -2.43
N GLY A 69 -10.76 -15.01 -2.16
CA GLY A 69 -10.12 -15.70 -1.02
C GLY A 69 -9.14 -16.77 -1.46
N THR A 70 -8.67 -17.56 -0.50
CA THR A 70 -7.73 -18.68 -0.74
C THR A 70 -8.37 -20.01 -0.39
N ILE A 71 -8.14 -21.02 -1.23
CA ILE A 71 -8.56 -22.39 -0.96
C ILE A 71 -7.40 -23.11 -0.28
N VAL A 72 -7.66 -23.60 0.93
CA VAL A 72 -6.65 -24.23 1.79
C VAL A 72 -7.05 -25.65 2.13
N LYS A 73 -6.09 -26.45 2.60
CA LYS A 73 -6.38 -27.79 3.10
C LYS A 73 -7.16 -27.70 4.41
N SER A 74 -8.28 -28.41 4.49
CA SER A 74 -9.06 -28.52 5.73
C SER A 74 -8.49 -29.61 6.64
N SER A 75 -8.66 -29.45 7.95
CA SER A 75 -8.49 -30.53 8.92
C SER A 75 -9.57 -31.60 8.79
N SER A 76 -10.73 -31.26 8.21
CA SER A 76 -11.84 -32.18 7.99
C SER A 76 -11.84 -32.69 6.55
N LEU A 77 -11.76 -34.01 6.39
CA LEU A 77 -11.87 -34.66 5.07
C LEU A 77 -13.28 -34.57 4.47
N THR A 78 -14.29 -34.24 5.28
CA THR A 78 -15.68 -34.05 4.84
C THR A 78 -15.98 -32.61 4.43
N SER A 79 -15.07 -31.67 4.72
CA SER A 79 -15.21 -30.28 4.30
C SER A 79 -15.19 -30.16 2.78
N ARG A 80 -16.13 -29.37 2.25
CA ARG A 80 -16.26 -29.07 0.83
C ARG A 80 -16.54 -27.60 0.63
N VAL A 81 -15.82 -26.99 -0.31
CA VAL A 81 -16.03 -25.62 -0.75
C VAL A 81 -16.86 -25.60 -2.03
N GLY A 82 -17.89 -24.78 -2.05
CA GLY A 82 -18.70 -24.49 -3.23
C GLY A 82 -18.72 -23.00 -3.54
N GLY A 83 -18.53 -22.64 -4.80
CA GLY A 83 -18.69 -21.28 -5.31
C GLY A 83 -19.89 -21.18 -6.24
N LEU A 84 -20.60 -20.06 -6.17
CA LEU A 84 -21.62 -19.71 -7.15
C LEU A 84 -20.96 -19.00 -8.31
N TYR A 85 -21.20 -19.50 -9.52
CA TYR A 85 -20.66 -18.91 -10.74
C TYR A 85 -21.68 -17.96 -11.38
N TYR A 86 -21.16 -16.86 -11.90
CA TYR A 86 -21.92 -15.75 -12.44
C TYR A 86 -21.53 -15.56 -13.91
N TYR A 87 -22.54 -15.51 -14.79
CA TYR A 87 -22.33 -15.30 -16.22
C TYR A 87 -22.69 -13.84 -16.59
N PRO A 88 -21.93 -13.21 -17.50
CA PRO A 88 -22.25 -11.86 -18.00
C PRO A 88 -23.68 -11.72 -18.52
N SER A 89 -24.24 -12.77 -19.16
CA SER A 89 -25.61 -12.77 -19.69
C SER A 89 -26.71 -12.64 -18.63
N LEU A 90 -26.38 -12.72 -17.34
CA LEU A 90 -27.32 -12.48 -16.25
C LEU A 90 -27.48 -10.99 -15.92
N TYR A 91 -26.68 -10.13 -16.56
CA TYR A 91 -26.59 -8.70 -16.29
C TYR A 91 -27.06 -7.83 -17.46
N ASP A 92 -27.71 -8.41 -18.47
CA ASP A 92 -28.16 -7.71 -19.69
C ASP A 92 -29.10 -6.52 -19.41
N VAL A 93 -29.75 -6.52 -18.23
CA VAL A 93 -30.67 -5.46 -17.79
C VAL A 93 -30.00 -4.40 -16.88
N TYR A 94 -28.69 -4.48 -16.66
CA TYR A 94 -27.96 -3.47 -15.87
C TYR A 94 -28.17 -2.06 -16.45
N ASN A 95 -28.35 -1.08 -15.56
CA ASN A 95 -28.64 0.32 -15.89
C ASN A 95 -29.91 0.56 -16.74
N GLN A 96 -30.79 -0.44 -16.84
CA GLN A 96 -32.13 -0.28 -17.42
C GLN A 96 -33.16 0.03 -16.33
N ILE A 97 -34.31 0.58 -16.74
CA ILE A 97 -35.44 0.84 -15.83
C ILE A 97 -35.93 -0.49 -15.24
N CYS A 98 -36.22 -0.48 -13.94
CA CYS A 98 -36.75 -1.67 -13.28
C CYS A 98 -38.14 -2.04 -13.83
N ASP A 99 -38.31 -3.30 -14.24
CA ASP A 99 -39.65 -3.82 -14.54
C ASP A 99 -40.29 -4.33 -13.25
N LEU A 100 -41.41 -3.71 -12.86
CA LEU A 100 -42.20 -4.10 -11.69
C LEU A 100 -42.80 -5.52 -11.79
N HIS A 101 -42.83 -6.12 -12.98
CA HIS A 101 -43.31 -7.49 -13.20
C HIS A 101 -42.20 -8.55 -13.15
N VAL A 102 -40.93 -8.15 -13.24
CA VAL A 102 -39.80 -9.03 -12.95
C VAL A 102 -39.65 -9.04 -11.44
N LEU A 103 -40.10 -10.14 -10.81
CA LEU A 103 -40.00 -10.39 -9.37
C LEU A 103 -38.75 -9.76 -8.75
N ALA A 104 -39.01 -8.80 -7.85
CA ALA A 104 -38.13 -8.19 -6.87
C ALA A 104 -36.72 -8.78 -6.81
N SER A 105 -35.70 -7.97 -7.14
CA SER A 105 -34.27 -8.24 -6.84
C SER A 105 -33.84 -9.69 -7.10
N ASN A 106 -33.22 -9.96 -8.25
CA ASN A 106 -32.47 -11.20 -8.37
C ASN A 106 -31.15 -11.05 -7.57
N ARG A 107 -30.45 -12.16 -7.28
CA ARG A 107 -29.17 -12.09 -6.54
C ARG A 107 -28.05 -11.31 -7.27
N TYR A 108 -28.27 -10.97 -8.54
CA TYR A 108 -27.29 -10.39 -9.46
C TYR A 108 -27.41 -8.87 -9.52
N LEU A 109 -28.63 -8.35 -9.45
CA LEU A 109 -28.99 -6.95 -9.63
C LEU A 109 -30.12 -6.58 -8.66
N ILE A 110 -29.99 -5.41 -8.05
CA ILE A 110 -30.99 -4.81 -7.18
C ILE A 110 -31.58 -3.57 -7.87
N CYS A 111 -32.87 -3.32 -7.64
CA CYS A 111 -33.50 -2.10 -8.13
C CYS A 111 -33.23 -0.97 -7.15
N VAL A 112 -32.49 0.06 -7.55
CA VAL A 112 -32.20 1.27 -6.77
C VAL A 112 -32.62 2.46 -7.60
N ASP A 113 -33.44 3.34 -7.03
CA ASP A 113 -33.96 4.54 -7.70
C ASP A 113 -34.56 4.26 -9.09
N ASN A 114 -35.30 3.15 -9.20
CA ASN A 114 -35.94 2.69 -10.44
C ASN A 114 -34.97 2.25 -11.56
N VAL A 115 -33.71 1.97 -11.24
CA VAL A 115 -32.70 1.45 -12.16
C VAL A 115 -32.05 0.19 -11.61
N TRP A 116 -31.78 -0.80 -12.47
CA TRP A 116 -31.03 -1.99 -12.08
C TRP A 116 -29.56 -1.66 -11.81
N GLN A 117 -29.10 -1.92 -10.59
CA GLN A 117 -27.76 -1.63 -10.11
C GLN A 117 -27.12 -2.86 -9.47
N CYS A 118 -25.81 -2.80 -9.28
CA CYS A 118 -25.10 -3.86 -8.56
C CYS A 118 -25.55 -3.94 -7.09
N PRO A 119 -25.67 -5.17 -6.52
CA PRO A 119 -25.91 -5.37 -5.10
C PRO A 119 -24.87 -4.68 -4.22
N LYS A 120 -25.22 -4.48 -2.95
CA LYS A 120 -24.27 -3.99 -1.94
C LYS A 120 -23.00 -4.85 -1.94
N THR A 121 -21.86 -4.23 -1.67
CA THR A 121 -20.51 -4.84 -1.65
C THR A 121 -20.05 -5.39 -3.01
N THR A 122 -20.69 -4.97 -4.10
CA THR A 122 -20.29 -5.30 -5.47
C THR A 122 -20.25 -4.06 -6.35
N PHE A 123 -19.50 -4.10 -7.45
CA PHE A 123 -19.35 -3.01 -8.40
C PHE A 123 -19.40 -3.49 -9.84
N TRP A 124 -19.80 -2.61 -10.75
CA TRP A 124 -19.91 -2.92 -12.17
C TRP A 124 -18.55 -2.85 -12.86
N ASN A 125 -18.10 -3.95 -13.47
CA ASN A 125 -16.83 -4.00 -14.18
C ASN A 125 -16.95 -3.81 -15.71
N ASN A 126 -18.06 -3.24 -16.20
CA ASN A 126 -18.46 -3.18 -17.62
C ASN A 126 -19.05 -4.47 -18.21
N SER A 127 -19.17 -5.55 -17.41
CA SER A 127 -19.75 -6.82 -17.89
C SER A 127 -20.65 -7.50 -16.87
N MET A 128 -20.30 -7.44 -15.59
CA MET A 128 -21.00 -8.07 -14.48
C MET A 128 -20.68 -7.36 -13.16
N CYS A 129 -21.49 -7.60 -12.14
CA CYS A 129 -21.19 -7.14 -10.79
C CYS A 129 -20.13 -8.06 -10.15
N LEU A 130 -18.95 -7.49 -9.84
CA LEU A 130 -17.87 -8.16 -9.13
C LEU A 130 -17.87 -7.76 -7.65
N ASN A 131 -17.33 -8.62 -6.79
CA ASN A 131 -17.08 -8.26 -5.40
C ASN A 131 -16.15 -7.03 -5.31
N GLN A 132 -16.52 -6.09 -4.44
CA GLN A 132 -15.60 -5.06 -4.01
C GLN A 132 -14.43 -5.67 -3.24
N VAL A 133 -13.25 -5.06 -3.35
CA VAL A 133 -11.99 -5.56 -2.78
C VAL A 133 -11.58 -4.77 -1.53
N TYR A 134 -10.64 -5.32 -0.77
CA TYR A 134 -10.28 -4.86 0.57
C TYR A 134 -9.00 -4.03 0.59
N TYR A 135 -8.60 -3.59 1.78
CA TYR A 135 -7.40 -2.80 2.00
C TYR A 135 -6.17 -3.47 1.38
N GLY A 136 -5.48 -2.74 0.50
CA GLY A 136 -4.27 -3.19 -0.20
C GLY A 136 -4.50 -4.00 -1.48
N ASP A 137 -5.74 -4.36 -1.78
CA ASP A 137 -6.07 -4.98 -3.06
C ASP A 137 -6.00 -3.96 -4.20
N THR A 138 -5.70 -4.46 -5.40
CA THR A 138 -5.61 -3.64 -6.61
C THR A 138 -7.00 -3.17 -7.05
N CYS A 139 -7.11 -1.90 -7.40
CA CYS A 139 -8.36 -1.26 -7.82
C CYS A 139 -8.14 -0.36 -9.04
N THR A 140 -9.23 -0.07 -9.74
CA THR A 140 -9.24 0.83 -10.92
C THR A 140 -10.11 2.07 -10.72
N MET A 141 -11.06 2.02 -9.78
CA MET A 141 -12.01 3.10 -9.45
C MET A 141 -12.47 2.94 -8.00
N ASP A 142 -13.00 4.00 -7.40
CA ASP A 142 -13.40 4.01 -5.99
C ASP A 142 -14.48 2.97 -5.68
N GLU A 143 -15.41 2.76 -6.61
CA GLU A 143 -16.49 1.78 -6.47
C GLU A 143 -15.95 0.35 -6.41
N ALA A 144 -14.73 0.08 -6.89
CA ALA A 144 -14.11 -1.24 -6.77
C ALA A 144 -13.70 -1.57 -5.32
N CYS A 145 -13.50 -0.56 -4.47
CA CYS A 145 -13.11 -0.75 -3.08
C CYS A 145 -14.34 -0.87 -2.17
N ARG A 146 -14.17 -1.52 -1.01
CA ARG A 146 -15.21 -1.59 0.03
C ARG A 146 -15.46 -0.23 0.69
N GLN A 147 -16.33 0.57 0.06
CA GLN A 147 -16.69 1.91 0.50
C GLN A 147 -17.46 1.92 1.82
N ASP A 148 -18.19 0.85 2.14
CA ASP A 148 -18.95 0.72 3.39
C ASP A 148 -18.06 0.63 4.64
N ILE A 149 -16.78 0.32 4.47
CA ILE A 149 -15.76 0.35 5.53
C ILE A 149 -14.74 1.49 5.33
N GLY A 150 -15.07 2.46 4.47
CA GLY A 150 -14.32 3.70 4.28
C GLY A 150 -13.09 3.61 3.37
N LEU A 151 -13.00 2.57 2.54
CA LEU A 151 -11.93 2.44 1.55
C LEU A 151 -12.26 3.19 0.25
N GLN A 152 -11.21 3.71 -0.39
CA GLN A 152 -11.25 4.37 -1.69
C GLN A 152 -10.05 3.90 -2.54
N CYS A 153 -10.13 4.04 -3.85
CA CYS A 153 -9.06 3.64 -4.75
C CYS A 153 -8.02 4.76 -4.87
N SER A 154 -6.79 4.48 -4.45
CA SER A 154 -5.69 5.44 -4.66
C SER A 154 -5.38 5.56 -6.14
N SER A 155 -5.53 6.76 -6.72
CA SER A 155 -5.08 7.03 -8.09
C SER A 155 -3.56 7.00 -8.23
N ASP A 156 -2.82 7.15 -7.12
CA ASP A 156 -1.36 7.19 -7.12
C ASP A 156 -0.73 5.79 -7.14
N CYS A 157 -1.31 4.81 -6.44
CA CYS A 157 -0.75 3.44 -6.31
C CYS A 157 -1.71 2.33 -6.76
N GLN A 158 -2.95 2.67 -7.17
CA GLN A 158 -3.99 1.72 -7.61
C GLN A 158 -4.34 0.66 -6.56
N LYS A 159 -4.26 1.03 -5.27
CA LYS A 159 -4.66 0.17 -4.15
C LYS A 159 -5.83 0.76 -3.39
N CYS A 160 -6.68 -0.09 -2.84
CA CYS A 160 -7.72 0.33 -1.90
C CYS A 160 -7.09 0.73 -0.57
N ILE A 161 -7.23 1.99 -0.19
CA ILE A 161 -6.68 2.55 1.04
C ILE A 161 -7.72 3.41 1.76
N CYS A 162 -7.45 3.75 3.02
CA CYS A 162 -8.23 4.76 3.70
C CYS A 162 -7.99 6.14 3.10
N ASN A 163 -8.97 7.03 3.26
CA ASN A 163 -8.75 8.45 3.01
C ASN A 163 -7.64 9.01 3.91
N SER A 164 -7.11 10.18 3.57
CA SER A 164 -5.99 10.81 4.30
C SER A 164 -6.29 11.19 5.75
N THR A 165 -7.56 11.16 6.17
CA THR A 165 -7.99 11.48 7.54
C THR A 165 -8.23 10.25 8.41
N ALA A 166 -8.16 9.06 7.82
CA ALA A 166 -8.45 7.81 8.48
C ALA A 166 -7.27 6.85 8.40
N SER A 167 -7.19 5.95 9.37
CA SER A 167 -6.22 4.85 9.41
C SER A 167 -6.94 3.52 9.41
N TRP A 168 -6.34 2.53 8.78
CA TRP A 168 -6.88 1.18 8.75
C TRP A 168 -6.54 0.44 10.04
N ASN A 169 -7.56 -0.11 10.72
CA ASN A 169 -7.41 -0.82 12.00
C ASN A 169 -7.55 -2.34 11.89
N ASN A 170 -7.26 -2.92 10.71
CA ASN A 170 -7.50 -4.33 10.35
C ASN A 170 -8.96 -4.73 10.11
N ALA A 171 -9.92 -3.81 10.29
CA ALA A 171 -11.33 -4.06 10.00
C ALA A 171 -12.02 -2.94 9.19
N SER A 172 -11.69 -1.68 9.46
CA SER A 172 -12.31 -0.51 8.83
C SER A 172 -11.39 0.71 8.88
N CYS A 173 -11.68 1.71 8.05
CA CYS A 173 -11.06 3.02 8.14
C CYS A 173 -11.66 3.84 9.28
N VAL A 174 -10.83 4.20 10.27
CA VAL A 174 -11.25 4.95 11.46
C VAL A 174 -10.55 6.32 11.53
N ILE A 175 -11.30 7.36 11.88
CA ILE A 175 -10.79 8.73 12.01
C ILE A 175 -10.30 8.95 13.45
N GLY A 176 -9.15 9.61 13.60
CA GLY A 176 -8.71 10.15 14.90
C GLY A 176 -8.26 9.12 15.93
N GLN A 177 -8.07 7.86 15.54
CA GLN A 177 -7.50 6.85 16.44
C GLN A 177 -6.00 6.70 16.16
N THR A 178 -5.17 6.88 17.18
CA THR A 178 -3.80 6.34 17.20
C THR A 178 -3.90 4.82 17.19
N VAL A 179 -3.84 4.24 16.00
CA VAL A 179 -3.65 2.80 15.83
C VAL A 179 -2.28 2.46 16.43
N CYS A 180 -2.19 1.46 17.29
CA CYS A 180 -0.90 1.03 17.84
C CYS A 180 0.07 0.74 16.69
N PRO A 181 1.31 1.26 16.71
CA PRO A 181 2.26 1.08 15.60
C PRO A 181 2.49 -0.38 15.23
N SER A 182 2.45 -1.29 16.21
CA SER A 182 2.58 -2.75 16.00
C SER A 182 1.40 -3.41 15.29
N SER A 183 0.26 -2.72 15.19
CA SER A 183 -0.99 -3.25 14.60
C SER A 183 -1.34 -2.64 13.24
N LYS A 184 -0.57 -1.65 12.77
CA LYS A 184 -0.74 -1.08 11.43
C LYS A 184 -0.25 -2.11 10.41
N PRO A 185 -1.09 -2.59 9.48
CA PRO A 185 -0.56 -3.42 8.40
C PRO A 185 0.41 -2.60 7.54
N PRO A 186 1.33 -3.29 6.83
CA PRO A 186 2.23 -2.64 5.89
C PRO A 186 1.46 -1.72 4.95
N ASP A 187 2.03 -0.56 4.65
CA ASP A 187 1.42 0.36 3.70
C ASP A 187 1.32 -0.32 2.32
N PRO A 188 0.13 -0.45 1.75
CA PRO A 188 -0.04 -1.16 0.47
C PRO A 188 0.49 -0.37 -0.73
N CYS A 189 0.77 0.94 -0.57
CA CYS A 189 1.37 1.76 -1.61
C CYS A 189 2.91 1.78 -1.55
N VAL A 190 3.55 0.87 -0.81
CA VAL A 190 5.02 0.76 -0.79
C VAL A 190 5.52 0.33 -2.15
N ALA A 191 6.39 1.16 -2.73
CA ALA A 191 7.01 0.89 -4.01
C ALA A 191 8.43 0.32 -3.86
N ALA A 192 9.14 0.66 -2.78
CA ALA A 192 10.44 0.07 -2.47
C ALA A 192 10.79 0.28 -1.00
N TYR A 193 11.57 -0.64 -0.45
CA TYR A 193 12.18 -0.56 0.87
C TYR A 193 13.58 -1.18 0.86
N TRP A 194 14.61 -0.36 1.06
CA TRP A 194 16.00 -0.81 1.19
C TRP A 194 16.49 -0.61 2.63
N PRO A 195 16.60 -1.69 3.43
CA PRO A 195 17.22 -1.64 4.75
C PRO A 195 18.71 -1.28 4.67
N LEU A 196 19.40 -1.75 3.63
CA LEU A 196 20.84 -1.57 3.42
C LEU A 196 21.73 -2.32 4.44
N ASP A 197 21.24 -3.47 4.94
CA ASP A 197 21.92 -4.33 5.90
C ASP A 197 23.03 -5.22 5.29
N GLY A 198 23.92 -4.62 4.50
CA GLY A 198 25.03 -5.31 3.83
C GLY A 198 24.79 -5.68 2.37
N ASN A 199 23.61 -5.35 1.81
CA ASN A 199 23.30 -5.46 0.39
C ASN A 199 22.31 -4.35 -0.03
N ALA A 200 21.94 -4.31 -1.31
CA ALA A 200 21.00 -3.33 -1.86
C ALA A 200 19.67 -3.96 -2.29
N ASN A 201 19.27 -5.08 -1.67
CA ASN A 201 18.01 -5.75 -2.00
C ASN A 201 16.81 -4.94 -1.49
N ASP A 202 15.76 -4.89 -2.29
CA ASP A 202 14.48 -4.29 -1.96
C ASP A 202 13.58 -5.31 -1.26
N LEU A 203 13.17 -5.07 -0.02
CA LEU A 203 12.26 -5.95 0.71
C LEU A 203 10.81 -5.86 0.24
N ALA A 204 10.44 -4.84 -0.54
CA ALA A 204 9.18 -4.85 -1.29
C ALA A 204 9.25 -5.79 -2.52
N ASN A 205 10.44 -6.33 -2.83
CA ASN A 205 10.73 -7.30 -3.90
C ASN A 205 10.35 -6.81 -5.31
N THR A 206 10.58 -5.53 -5.59
CA THR A 206 10.23 -4.91 -6.87
C THR A 206 11.38 -4.13 -7.52
N HIS A 207 12.28 -3.57 -6.72
CA HIS A 207 13.32 -2.63 -7.16
C HIS A 207 14.69 -2.91 -6.51
N ASP A 208 15.21 -4.13 -6.67
CA ASP A 208 16.56 -4.47 -6.18
C ASP A 208 17.63 -3.53 -6.78
N GLY A 209 18.55 -3.09 -5.93
CA GLY A 209 19.65 -2.20 -6.29
C GLY A 209 20.91 -2.94 -6.74
N ILE A 210 21.64 -2.31 -7.65
CA ILE A 210 22.95 -2.76 -8.14
C ILE A 210 24.01 -1.80 -7.63
N LEU A 211 24.99 -2.32 -6.88
CA LEU A 211 26.12 -1.53 -6.40
C LEU A 211 27.03 -1.15 -7.58
N VAL A 212 27.32 0.14 -7.73
CA VAL A 212 28.23 0.69 -8.74
C VAL A 212 29.45 1.31 -8.07
N GLY A 213 30.62 0.73 -8.33
CA GLY A 213 31.87 1.09 -7.65
C GLY A 213 32.03 0.37 -6.31
N ASN A 214 32.93 0.89 -5.47
CA ASN A 214 33.27 0.28 -4.18
C ASN A 214 32.48 0.93 -3.05
N LEU A 215 31.27 0.42 -2.83
CA LEU A 215 30.45 0.79 -1.68
C LEU A 215 30.81 -0.06 -0.46
N SER A 216 30.69 0.53 0.73
CA SER A 216 30.94 -0.14 2.01
C SER A 216 29.73 0.01 2.92
N PHE A 217 29.47 -1.00 3.73
CA PHE A 217 28.41 -0.98 4.74
C PHE A 217 29.02 -0.83 6.12
N VAL A 218 28.54 0.15 6.89
CA VAL A 218 29.03 0.49 8.23
C VAL A 218 27.92 0.29 9.26
N VAL A 219 28.19 0.55 10.54
CA VAL A 219 27.14 0.54 11.58
C VAL A 219 26.08 1.58 11.22
N GLY A 220 24.83 1.15 11.13
CA GLY A 220 23.69 1.96 10.75
C GLY A 220 22.96 2.59 11.93
N TYR A 221 21.83 3.22 11.61
CA TYR A 221 20.82 3.59 12.60
C TYR A 221 20.12 2.34 13.11
N ILE A 222 19.76 1.42 12.20
CA ILE A 222 19.38 0.04 12.47
C ILE A 222 20.41 -0.84 11.79
N ASP A 223 21.00 -1.80 12.51
CA ASP A 223 21.96 -2.77 11.99
C ASP A 223 23.10 -2.14 11.13
N ARG A 224 22.96 -2.10 9.79
CA ARG A 224 23.97 -1.51 8.90
C ARG A 224 23.42 -0.46 7.96
N ALA A 225 24.26 0.52 7.65
CA ALA A 225 23.98 1.57 6.68
C ALA A 225 24.97 1.56 5.51
N ILE A 226 24.54 2.08 4.37
CA ILE A 226 25.46 2.32 3.24
C ILE A 226 26.32 3.55 3.50
N GLN A 227 27.62 3.47 3.22
CA GLN A 227 28.52 4.62 3.19
C GLN A 227 28.60 5.22 1.78
N CYS A 228 28.08 6.43 1.65
CA CYS A 228 28.10 7.24 0.44
C CYS A 228 29.37 8.10 0.38
N SER A 229 30.02 8.08 -0.78
CA SER A 229 31.18 8.93 -1.11
C SER A 229 30.91 9.96 -2.22
N GLY A 230 29.75 9.86 -2.89
CA GLY A 230 29.41 10.62 -4.08
C GLY A 230 30.03 10.11 -5.40
N THR A 231 30.97 9.16 -5.34
CA THR A 231 31.59 8.53 -6.53
C THR A 231 31.11 7.11 -6.76
N ALA A 232 30.82 6.37 -5.69
CA ALA A 232 30.16 5.07 -5.72
C ALA A 232 28.69 5.25 -5.32
N TYR A 233 27.80 4.48 -5.92
CA TYR A 233 26.35 4.66 -5.79
C TYR A 233 25.59 3.36 -6.04
N ILE A 234 24.34 3.31 -5.60
CA ILE A 234 23.44 2.19 -5.92
C ILE A 234 22.58 2.64 -7.09
N ASN A 235 22.46 1.78 -8.09
CA ASN A 235 21.62 1.99 -9.25
C ASN A 235 20.39 1.09 -9.15
N VAL A 236 19.22 1.67 -9.31
CA VAL A 236 17.91 1.01 -9.13
C VAL A 236 17.07 1.24 -10.37
N SER A 237 16.17 0.31 -10.70
CA SER A 237 15.19 0.49 -11.77
C SER A 237 14.32 1.74 -11.58
N TYR A 238 13.71 2.20 -12.67
CA TYR A 238 12.77 3.33 -12.65
C TYR A 238 11.60 3.05 -11.69
N ILE A 239 11.24 4.03 -10.87
CA ILE A 239 10.01 4.01 -10.07
C ILE A 239 9.05 5.02 -10.66
N ASP A 240 7.81 4.61 -10.94
CA ASP A 240 6.86 5.51 -11.58
C ASP A 240 6.35 6.59 -10.61
N PHE A 241 6.97 7.78 -10.67
CA PHE A 241 6.51 8.99 -9.99
C PHE A 241 5.80 9.97 -10.94
N TYR A 242 5.65 9.63 -12.22
CA TYR A 242 5.06 10.51 -13.24
C TYR A 242 3.65 10.94 -12.85
N ARG A 243 3.46 12.24 -12.56
CA ARG A 243 2.16 12.81 -12.14
C ARG A 243 1.50 12.06 -10.98
N ARG A 244 2.29 11.49 -10.05
CA ARG A 244 1.81 10.78 -8.87
C ARG A 244 2.29 11.46 -7.59
N SER A 245 1.51 11.32 -6.53
CA SER A 245 1.97 11.63 -5.18
C SER A 245 2.94 10.56 -4.72
N PHE A 246 3.94 10.95 -3.93
CA PHE A 246 4.90 10.00 -3.37
C PHE A 246 5.50 10.51 -2.06
N THR A 247 6.12 9.59 -1.33
CA THR A 247 6.95 9.91 -0.17
C THR A 247 8.23 9.10 -0.28
N VAL A 248 9.37 9.76 -0.07
CA VAL A 248 10.67 9.12 0.14
C VAL A 248 11.18 9.54 1.50
N GLU A 249 11.45 8.59 2.38
CA GLU A 249 12.00 8.85 3.72
C GLU A 249 13.12 7.87 4.04
N PHE A 250 14.04 8.30 4.89
CA PHE A 250 15.20 7.52 5.29
C PHE A 250 15.91 8.16 6.49
N TRP A 251 16.74 7.36 7.14
CA TRP A 251 17.72 7.84 8.10
C TRP A 251 19.01 8.21 7.38
N PHE A 252 19.61 9.33 7.75
CA PHE A 252 20.92 9.72 7.24
C PHE A 252 21.82 10.35 8.30
N TYR A 253 23.12 10.22 8.08
CA TYR A 253 24.18 10.78 8.91
C TYR A 253 25.19 11.47 7.99
N ILE A 254 25.65 12.66 8.36
CA ILE A 254 26.65 13.41 7.57
C ILE A 254 27.92 13.58 8.41
N ASN A 255 29.08 13.18 7.86
CA ASN A 255 30.36 13.38 8.53
C ASN A 255 30.94 14.76 8.25
N ASN A 256 30.71 15.29 7.05
CA ASN A 256 31.24 16.57 6.63
C ASN A 256 30.33 17.28 5.63
N HIS A 257 29.82 18.43 6.02
CA HIS A 257 29.27 19.38 5.06
C HIS A 257 30.31 19.80 4.03
N MET A 258 29.83 20.09 2.83
CA MET A 258 30.61 20.66 1.76
C MET A 258 29.92 21.89 1.17
N SER A 259 30.67 22.73 0.47
CA SER A 259 30.08 23.77 -0.37
C SER A 259 29.37 23.15 -1.57
N GLY A 260 28.12 23.54 -1.83
CA GLY A 260 27.30 23.02 -2.94
C GLY A 260 26.22 22.04 -2.51
N HIS A 261 25.57 21.37 -3.46
CA HIS A 261 24.51 20.41 -3.18
C HIS A 261 25.08 19.01 -2.90
N ILE A 262 24.51 18.34 -1.90
CA ILE A 262 24.67 16.91 -1.65
C ILE A 262 23.42 16.22 -2.17
N GLY A 263 23.58 15.36 -3.17
CA GLY A 263 22.51 14.49 -3.68
C GLY A 263 22.58 13.14 -2.99
N LEU A 264 21.54 12.76 -2.26
CA LEU A 264 21.45 11.48 -1.55
C LEU A 264 20.66 10.47 -2.38
N ILE A 265 19.50 10.89 -2.91
CA ILE A 265 18.66 10.06 -3.76
C ILE A 265 18.18 10.92 -4.93
N GLY A 266 18.16 10.37 -6.13
CA GLY A 266 17.55 11.05 -7.28
C GLY A 266 17.09 10.09 -8.36
N GLU A 267 16.18 10.59 -9.19
CA GLU A 267 15.67 9.91 -10.36
C GLU A 267 15.56 10.94 -11.48
N CYS A 268 16.23 10.70 -12.61
CA CYS A 268 16.31 11.69 -13.66
C CYS A 268 16.14 11.05 -15.03
N MET A 269 15.10 11.48 -15.74
CA MET A 269 14.95 11.23 -17.16
C MET A 269 15.94 12.11 -17.93
N ASN A 270 15.94 13.40 -17.63
CA ASN A 270 16.82 14.42 -18.21
C ASN A 270 17.15 15.49 -17.16
N SER A 271 18.25 16.22 -17.35
CA SER A 271 18.58 17.41 -16.55
C SER A 271 17.80 18.64 -17.03
N THR A 272 16.48 18.56 -16.97
CA THR A 272 15.51 19.58 -17.41
C THR A 272 14.42 19.75 -16.35
N ILE A 273 13.78 20.93 -16.36
CA ILE A 273 12.73 21.26 -15.40
C ILE A 273 11.62 20.20 -15.40
N HIS A 274 11.25 19.76 -14.22
CA HIS A 274 10.28 18.69 -13.92
C HIS A 274 10.68 17.25 -14.25
N GLU A 275 11.86 16.99 -14.82
CA GLU A 275 12.26 15.64 -15.27
C GLU A 275 13.43 15.03 -14.46
N CYS A 276 13.86 15.71 -13.39
CA CYS A 276 14.95 15.28 -12.51
C CYS A 276 14.55 15.51 -11.04
N LEU A 277 14.25 14.43 -10.32
CA LEU A 277 14.01 14.42 -8.88
C LEU A 277 15.35 14.41 -8.14
N HIS A 278 15.52 15.36 -7.22
CA HIS A 278 16.70 15.48 -6.37
C HIS A 278 16.30 15.54 -4.91
N LEU A 279 16.85 14.65 -4.08
CA LEU A 279 16.67 14.63 -2.64
C LEU A 279 18.03 14.68 -1.95
N GLY A 280 18.20 15.57 -0.99
CA GLY A 280 19.44 15.64 -0.21
C GLY A 280 19.60 16.93 0.57
N LEU A 281 20.81 17.51 0.56
CA LEU A 281 21.13 18.78 1.24
C LEU A 281 21.56 19.91 0.28
N GLN A 282 20.89 21.06 0.36
CA GLN A 282 21.25 22.32 -0.30
C GLN A 282 22.30 23.03 0.54
N ASN A 283 23.33 23.58 -0.13
CA ASN A 283 24.49 24.18 0.53
C ASN A 283 25.09 23.26 1.61
N GLY A 284 25.09 21.96 1.31
CA GLY A 284 25.62 20.88 2.14
C GLY A 284 24.91 20.63 3.46
N SER A 285 23.91 21.43 3.85
CA SER A 285 23.41 21.47 5.23
C SER A 285 21.89 21.60 5.38
N LYS A 286 21.15 22.05 4.36
CA LYS A 286 19.69 22.24 4.47
C LYS A 286 18.96 21.16 3.68
N PRO A 287 18.01 20.42 4.26
CA PRO A 287 17.27 19.40 3.51
C PRO A 287 16.54 20.05 2.33
N TYR A 288 16.62 19.45 1.15
CA TYR A 288 15.94 19.97 -0.04
C TYR A 288 15.40 18.83 -0.91
N MET A 289 14.35 19.18 -1.62
CA MET A 289 13.70 18.36 -2.64
C MET A 289 13.49 19.24 -3.87
N GLY A 290 13.84 18.73 -5.04
CA GLY A 290 13.70 19.49 -6.27
C GLY A 290 13.30 18.66 -7.47
N PHE A 291 12.61 19.30 -8.42
CA PHE A 291 12.32 18.76 -9.74
C PHE A 291 13.12 19.50 -10.82
N PHE A 292 14.41 19.73 -10.58
CA PHE A 292 15.33 20.52 -11.41
C PHE A 292 14.88 21.98 -11.66
N SER A 293 15.51 22.96 -11.02
CA SER A 293 15.11 24.39 -11.10
C SER A 293 13.71 24.71 -10.54
N ASP A 294 12.97 23.69 -10.08
CA ASP A 294 11.78 23.79 -9.24
C ASP A 294 12.09 23.13 -7.90
N ASP A 295 12.94 23.81 -7.12
CA ASP A 295 13.53 23.28 -5.89
C ASP A 295 12.88 23.92 -4.65
N SER A 296 12.73 23.13 -3.60
CA SER A 296 12.29 23.55 -2.27
C SER A 296 13.31 23.10 -1.24
N ALA A 297 13.71 24.00 -0.34
CA ALA A 297 14.69 23.71 0.70
C ALA A 297 14.18 24.17 2.07
N GLY A 298 14.40 23.34 3.08
CA GLY A 298 14.17 23.68 4.48
C GLY A 298 15.12 24.75 5.01
N SER A 299 14.91 25.13 6.27
CA SER A 299 15.71 26.15 6.96
C SER A 299 16.69 25.56 7.97
N THR A 300 16.37 24.38 8.51
CA THR A 300 17.15 23.63 9.49
C THR A 300 18.52 23.32 8.93
N ILE A 301 19.52 23.72 9.70
CA ILE A 301 20.91 23.36 9.48
C ILE A 301 21.11 21.99 10.10
N ILE A 302 21.20 20.97 9.27
CA ILE A 302 21.64 19.64 9.66
C ILE A 302 23.06 19.77 10.18
N ALA A 303 23.33 19.28 11.38
CA ALA A 303 24.68 19.25 11.94
C ALA A 303 25.41 17.97 11.53
N ASN A 304 26.74 18.04 11.48
CA ASN A 304 27.56 16.86 11.31
C ASN A 304 27.42 15.91 12.52
N TYR A 305 27.76 14.66 12.29
CA TYR A 305 28.00 13.63 13.27
C TYR A 305 26.79 13.13 14.07
N GLN A 306 25.59 13.25 13.53
CA GLN A 306 24.39 12.67 14.12
C GLN A 306 23.40 12.19 13.07
N TRP A 307 22.58 11.22 13.48
CA TRP A 307 21.50 10.68 12.65
C TRP A 307 20.30 11.62 12.64
N TYR A 308 19.69 11.75 11.47
CA TYR A 308 18.43 12.44 11.26
C TYR A 308 17.52 11.55 10.42
N HIS A 309 16.23 11.56 10.76
CA HIS A 309 15.20 11.08 9.85
C HIS A 309 14.77 12.23 8.95
N VAL A 310 14.73 12.01 7.64
CA VAL A 310 14.18 12.98 6.68
C VAL A 310 13.06 12.31 5.89
N ALA A 311 11.98 13.04 5.64
CA ALA A 311 10.95 12.63 4.71
C ALA A 311 10.64 13.74 3.71
N PHE A 312 10.58 13.37 2.44
CA PHE A 312 10.22 14.22 1.33
C PHE A 312 8.87 13.75 0.78
N VAL A 313 7.82 14.54 1.00
CA VAL A 313 6.46 14.21 0.61
C VAL A 313 6.04 15.11 -0.54
N TYR A 314 5.57 14.51 -1.63
CA TYR A 314 4.96 15.21 -2.76
C TYR A 314 3.48 14.84 -2.85
N ASN A 315 2.60 15.83 -2.72
CA ASN A 315 1.18 15.68 -3.03
C ASN A 315 0.93 16.24 -4.44
N ASN A 316 0.65 15.35 -5.37
CA ASN A 316 0.44 15.74 -6.75
C ASN A 316 -0.88 16.49 -6.93
N THR A 317 -1.97 16.08 -6.28
CA THR A 317 -3.30 16.69 -6.41
C THR A 317 -3.28 18.20 -6.15
N ILE A 318 -2.56 18.64 -5.13
CA ILE A 318 -2.44 20.07 -4.75
C ILE A 318 -1.08 20.69 -5.11
N ARG A 319 -0.23 19.95 -5.84
CA ARG A 319 1.12 20.38 -6.25
C ARG A 319 1.96 20.89 -5.08
N GLN A 320 2.01 20.12 -4.01
CA GLN A 320 2.66 20.53 -2.76
C GLN A 320 3.86 19.63 -2.45
N ARG A 321 4.99 20.24 -2.14
CA ARG A 321 6.18 19.58 -1.58
C ARG A 321 6.25 19.87 -0.09
N GLN A 322 6.53 18.85 0.70
CA GLN A 322 6.75 18.97 2.12
C GLN A 322 8.06 18.28 2.48
N ILE A 323 8.81 18.90 3.38
CA ILE A 323 10.06 18.37 3.92
C ILE A 323 9.84 18.21 5.43
N TYR A 324 10.17 17.04 5.96
CA TYR A 324 10.14 16.76 7.39
C TYR A 324 11.53 16.38 7.87
N VAL A 325 11.88 16.82 9.09
CA VAL A 325 13.11 16.43 9.79
C VAL A 325 12.72 15.90 11.17
N ASN A 326 13.17 14.70 11.50
CA ASN A 326 12.85 14.00 12.76
C ASN A 326 11.34 13.97 13.05
N GLY A 327 10.53 13.74 12.01
CA GLY A 327 9.07 13.64 12.13
C GLY A 327 8.33 14.97 12.09
N LEU A 328 9.03 16.10 12.16
CA LEU A 328 8.44 17.43 12.23
C LEU A 328 8.47 18.13 10.88
N LEU A 329 7.37 18.80 10.52
CA LEU A 329 7.27 19.57 9.28
C LEU A 329 8.24 20.75 9.31
N GLU A 330 9.14 20.79 8.35
CA GLU A 330 10.22 21.79 8.22
C GLU A 330 9.88 22.83 7.14
N ASN A 331 9.37 22.38 5.99
CA ASN A 331 8.98 23.26 4.88
C ASN A 331 7.75 22.70 4.17
N ILE A 332 6.88 23.61 3.74
CA ILE A 332 5.79 23.37 2.80
C ILE A 332 5.89 24.36 1.65
N THR A 333 6.02 23.86 0.42
CA THR A 333 6.08 24.69 -0.78
C THR A 333 5.00 24.24 -1.76
N LEU A 334 4.15 25.17 -2.17
CA LEU A 334 3.22 24.96 -3.28
C LEU A 334 3.95 25.30 -4.59
N SER A 335 3.79 24.49 -5.63
CA SER A 335 4.23 24.87 -6.97
C SER A 335 3.33 26.00 -7.49
N GLY A 336 3.83 27.24 -7.50
CA GLY A 336 3.02 28.41 -7.84
C GLY A 336 3.80 29.67 -8.18
N SER A 337 4.39 29.72 -9.38
CA SER A 337 4.64 30.92 -10.20
C SER A 337 5.46 30.60 -11.46
N LEU A 338 6.30 29.56 -11.45
CA LEU A 338 7.19 29.22 -12.57
C LEU A 338 6.72 28.01 -13.39
N SER A 339 5.93 27.10 -12.79
CA SER A 339 5.22 26.05 -13.53
C SER A 339 4.11 25.41 -12.68
N PRO A 340 2.89 25.23 -13.21
CA PRO A 340 1.79 24.53 -12.52
C PRO A 340 1.91 22.99 -12.59
N THR A 341 3.03 22.47 -13.12
CA THR A 341 3.21 21.03 -13.33
C THR A 341 3.94 20.37 -12.16
N GLY A 342 3.64 19.09 -11.95
CA GLY A 342 4.35 18.24 -10.99
C GLY A 342 5.63 17.65 -11.58
N TYR A 343 6.10 16.56 -10.99
CA TYR A 343 7.15 15.72 -11.60
C TYR A 343 6.63 15.05 -12.88
N LEU A 344 7.44 15.12 -13.93
CA LEU A 344 7.14 14.69 -15.30
C LEU A 344 8.14 13.66 -15.83
N GLY A 345 9.12 13.22 -15.04
CA GLY A 345 10.01 12.12 -15.43
C GLY A 345 9.19 10.85 -15.69
N GLN A 346 9.40 10.22 -16.85
CA GLN A 346 8.71 9.00 -17.29
C GLN A 346 9.65 7.79 -17.40
N SER A 347 10.93 8.03 -17.17
CA SER A 347 12.01 7.04 -17.20
C SER A 347 13.20 7.61 -16.43
N GLY A 348 14.31 6.88 -16.40
CA GLY A 348 15.47 7.23 -15.60
C GLY A 348 15.64 6.26 -14.46
N GLN A 349 16.88 6.01 -14.07
CA GLN A 349 17.18 5.12 -12.96
C GLN A 349 17.14 5.90 -11.65
N VAL A 350 16.65 5.25 -10.60
CA VAL A 350 16.83 5.76 -9.24
C VAL A 350 18.30 5.53 -8.87
N THR A 351 18.93 6.56 -8.31
CA THR A 351 20.31 6.53 -7.82
C THR A 351 20.32 6.86 -6.34
N ILE A 352 21.03 6.07 -5.55
CA ILE A 352 21.26 6.29 -4.10
C ILE A 352 22.75 6.55 -3.88
N CYS A 353 23.09 7.46 -2.97
CA CYS A 353 24.42 8.06 -2.77
C CYS A 353 24.88 9.00 -3.91
N LYS A 354 23.99 9.37 -4.82
CA LYS A 354 24.30 10.23 -5.97
C LYS A 354 23.03 10.87 -6.52
N VAL A 355 23.21 12.02 -7.17
CA VAL A 355 22.20 12.65 -8.05
C VAL A 355 22.89 13.20 -9.29
N ILE A 356 22.41 12.84 -10.48
CA ILE A 356 22.94 13.35 -11.77
C ILE A 356 22.35 14.75 -12.04
N PRO A 357 23.12 15.74 -12.55
CA PRO A 357 24.49 15.64 -13.06
C PRO A 357 25.58 15.96 -12.03
N TRP A 358 25.25 16.10 -10.75
CA TRP A 358 26.21 16.55 -9.75
C TRP A 358 27.12 15.42 -9.28
N LEU A 359 28.42 15.62 -9.44
CA LEU A 359 29.44 14.79 -8.83
C LEU A 359 30.06 15.59 -7.69
N SER A 360 29.46 15.48 -6.51
CA SER A 360 29.99 16.07 -5.29
C SER A 360 30.59 14.97 -4.42
N SER A 361 31.83 15.13 -3.97
CA SER A 361 32.46 14.22 -3.01
C SER A 361 32.03 14.62 -1.60
N PHE A 362 31.34 13.72 -0.90
CA PHE A 362 30.88 13.90 0.48
C PHE A 362 31.05 12.59 1.24
N THR A 363 30.87 12.61 2.57
CA THR A 363 30.74 11.38 3.34
C THR A 363 29.45 11.40 4.13
N ALA A 364 28.55 10.49 3.77
CA ALA A 364 27.27 10.30 4.42
C ALA A 364 27.00 8.82 4.65
N TYR A 365 26.15 8.52 5.61
CA TYR A 365 25.53 7.21 5.78
C TYR A 365 24.03 7.34 5.50
N ILE A 366 23.46 6.36 4.79
CA ILE A 366 22.01 6.28 4.54
C ILE A 366 21.52 4.89 4.99
N ASP A 367 20.36 4.86 5.61
CA ASP A 367 19.77 3.67 6.19
C ASP A 367 18.23 3.72 6.09
N GLN A 368 17.59 2.56 6.02
CA GLN A 368 16.14 2.38 6.02
C GLN A 368 15.41 3.25 4.97
N ILE A 369 15.78 3.14 3.70
CA ILE A 369 15.15 3.93 2.64
C ILE A 369 13.77 3.36 2.31
N TYR A 370 12.72 4.14 2.58
CA TYR A 370 11.34 3.76 2.33
C TYR A 370 10.71 4.67 1.27
N VAL A 371 10.08 4.05 0.27
CA VAL A 371 9.41 4.75 -0.84
C VAL A 371 7.97 4.31 -0.94
N THR A 372 7.05 5.27 -0.88
CA THR A 372 5.60 5.01 -1.06
C THR A 372 5.05 5.83 -2.22
N GLN A 373 4.19 5.24 -3.04
CA GLN A 373 3.42 5.91 -4.10
C GLN A 373 2.16 6.58 -3.55
N ARG A 374 2.33 7.37 -2.49
CA ARG A 374 1.32 8.29 -1.97
C ARG A 374 1.98 9.37 -1.11
N ALA A 375 1.26 10.47 -0.88
CA ALA A 375 1.66 11.43 0.13
C ALA A 375 1.30 10.90 1.53
N LYS A 376 2.30 10.60 2.36
CA LYS A 376 2.10 10.21 3.76
C LYS A 376 1.65 11.41 4.60
N THR A 377 0.86 11.14 5.62
CA THR A 377 0.41 12.17 6.56
C THR A 377 1.50 12.52 7.56
N ALA A 378 1.44 13.72 8.17
CA ALA A 378 2.38 14.13 9.20
C ALA A 378 2.45 13.14 10.39
N ASN A 379 1.33 12.51 10.75
CA ASN A 379 1.30 11.50 11.81
C ASN A 379 2.05 10.23 11.42
N GLU A 380 1.96 9.80 10.16
CA GLU A 380 2.73 8.65 9.68
C GLU A 380 4.22 8.95 9.63
N ILE A 381 4.61 10.14 9.18
CA ILE A 381 6.02 10.56 9.19
C ILE A 381 6.57 10.67 10.61
N LEU A 382 5.78 11.21 11.54
CA LEU A 382 6.17 11.31 12.95
C LEU A 382 6.35 9.93 13.58
N ASN A 383 5.42 9.00 13.32
CA ASN A 383 5.53 7.63 13.82
C ASN A 383 6.81 6.96 13.32
N ASP A 384 7.11 7.07 12.03
CA ASP A 384 8.28 6.40 11.44
C ASP A 384 9.60 7.03 11.92
N ALA A 385 9.62 8.35 12.13
CA ALA A 385 10.77 9.06 12.68
C ALA A 385 11.03 8.81 14.18
N THR A 386 10.01 8.40 14.92
CA THR A 386 10.09 8.19 16.39
C THR A 386 10.07 6.72 16.78
N LEU A 387 9.94 5.82 15.80
CA LEU A 387 10.04 4.38 16.00
C LEU A 387 11.51 4.00 16.24
N ILE A 388 11.90 3.96 17.52
CA ILE A 388 13.27 3.66 17.95
C ILE A 388 13.47 2.15 18.19
N ALA A 389 12.38 1.39 18.38
CA ALA A 389 12.39 -0.06 18.48
C ALA A 389 11.03 -0.66 18.12
N TYR A 390 11.04 -1.86 17.54
CA TYR A 390 9.85 -2.67 17.32
C TYR A 390 9.74 -3.71 18.42
N TYR A 391 8.73 -3.61 19.28
CA TYR A 391 8.33 -4.68 20.17
C TYR A 391 7.08 -5.34 19.61
N SER A 392 7.20 -6.54 19.06
CA SER A 392 6.03 -7.36 18.73
C SER A 392 5.40 -7.86 20.03
N PHE A 393 4.46 -7.10 20.57
CA PHE A 393 3.62 -7.57 21.68
C PHE A 393 2.37 -8.27 21.15
N ASP A 394 2.53 -9.25 20.26
CA ASP A 394 1.56 -10.34 20.22
C ASP A 394 2.00 -11.36 21.27
N CYS A 395 1.42 -11.29 22.46
CA CYS A 395 1.41 -12.36 23.47
C CYS A 395 2.68 -13.26 23.56
N GLY A 396 3.68 -12.86 24.38
CA GLY A 396 4.49 -13.84 25.12
C GLY A 396 6.00 -13.98 24.85
N SER A 397 6.70 -13.05 24.18
CA SER A 397 8.18 -13.07 24.20
C SER A 397 8.82 -11.68 24.26
N ILE A 398 9.94 -11.57 24.98
CA ILE A 398 10.57 -10.33 25.48
C ILE A 398 12.01 -10.12 24.97
N PHE A 399 12.31 -10.42 23.70
CA PHE A 399 13.67 -10.20 23.19
C PHE A 399 13.78 -8.90 22.39
N ASP A 400 14.83 -8.13 22.75
CA ASP A 400 15.20 -6.79 22.28
C ASP A 400 16.27 -6.90 21.17
N SER A 401 16.11 -6.10 20.11
CA SER A 401 17.03 -6.02 18.97
C SER A 401 17.69 -4.63 18.83
N SER A 402 17.50 -3.73 19.80
CA SER A 402 17.99 -2.35 19.73
C SER A 402 19.36 -2.16 20.40
N PRO A 403 20.15 -1.13 20.01
CA PRO A 403 21.49 -0.88 20.55
C PRO A 403 21.49 -0.17 21.93
N ASN A 404 20.32 0.10 22.52
CA ASN A 404 20.24 0.72 23.83
C ASN A 404 20.41 -0.34 24.92
N LEU A 405 21.65 -0.60 25.32
CA LEU A 405 21.96 -1.20 26.61
C LEU A 405 21.43 -0.27 27.72
N LEU A 406 20.32 -0.67 28.36
CA LEU A 406 20.01 -0.22 29.72
C LEU A 406 20.88 -0.97 30.73
#